data_AF-A0A7J8QEX9-F1
#
_entry.id   AF-A0A7J8QEX9-F1
#
_cell.length_a   1.000
_cell.length_b   1.000
_cell.length_c   1.000
_cell.angle_alpha   90.00
_cell.angle_beta   90.00
_cell.angle_gamma   90.00
#
_symmetry.space_group_name_H-M   'P 1'
#
loop_
_entity.id
_entity.type
_entity.pdbx_description
1 polymer ?
#
loop_
_entity_poly.entity_id
_entity_poly.type
_entity_poly.pdbx_seq_one_letter_code
_entity_poly.pdbx_strand_id
1 'polypeptide(L)'
;IYSSCEESNRLSATGNLDVPPEYTDEYCSGPCLSETHLVLNCIENIMKNFVFYNKATIHDIRDTIKAGCSYGPERGNFDVEEHLEAEESGSNKAGTSILFGVGSIIIGLTPFL
;
A
#
# COMPACT_ATOMS: atom_id res chain seq x y z
N ILE A 1 -1.04 5.97 22.87
CA ILE A 1 -1.71 5.20 21.80
C ILE A 1 -1.61 3.72 22.13
N TYR A 2 -0.41 3.16 22.29
CA TYR A 2 -0.27 1.81 22.82
C TYR A 2 -0.66 1.72 24.30
N SER A 3 -1.58 0.81 24.61
CA SER A 3 -2.07 0.55 25.97
C SER A 3 -2.29 -0.93 26.25
N SER A 4 -2.70 -1.68 25.22
CA SER A 4 -3.04 -3.10 25.33
C SER A 4 -2.26 -3.99 24.37
N CYS A 5 -1.62 -3.43 23.33
CA CYS A 5 -0.78 -4.20 22.43
C CYS A 5 0.53 -4.64 23.10
N GLU A 6 0.91 -5.90 22.95
CA GLU A 6 2.21 -6.43 23.38
C GLU A 6 3.36 -5.68 22.70
N GLU A 7 4.39 -5.31 23.46
CA GLU A 7 5.46 -4.43 23.00
C GLU A 7 6.24 -4.96 21.80
N SER A 8 6.45 -6.27 21.73
CA SER A 8 7.12 -6.97 20.63
C SER A 8 6.39 -6.82 19.29
N ASN A 9 5.06 -6.66 19.31
CA ASN A 9 4.21 -6.59 18.12
C ASN A 9 3.83 -5.14 17.73
N ARG A 10 4.46 -4.13 18.35
CA ARG A 10 4.16 -2.71 18.09
C ARG A 10 4.94 -2.19 16.89
N LEU A 11 4.26 -1.43 16.04
CA LEU A 11 4.93 -0.61 15.03
C LEU A 11 5.86 0.40 15.72
N SER A 12 7.14 0.38 15.32
CA SER A 12 8.16 1.30 15.82
C SER A 12 8.68 2.21 14.69
N ALA A 13 9.60 3.12 15.02
CA ALA A 13 10.24 3.98 14.02
C ALA A 13 11.06 3.19 12.96
N THR A 14 11.38 1.92 13.22
CA THR A 14 12.01 1.04 12.23
C THR A 14 11.14 0.84 10.99
N GLY A 15 9.82 0.87 11.16
CA GLY A 15 8.84 0.59 10.11
C GLY A 15 8.55 -0.90 9.91
N ASN A 16 9.03 -1.78 10.79
CA ASN A 16 8.75 -3.22 10.70
C ASN A 16 7.49 -3.59 11.48
N LEU A 17 6.84 -4.67 11.05
CA LEU A 17 5.73 -5.33 11.73
C LEU A 17 6.19 -6.73 12.14
N ASP A 18 6.77 -6.85 13.33
CA ASP A 18 7.36 -8.09 13.83
C ASP A 18 6.30 -9.07 14.39
N VAL A 19 5.23 -9.30 13.62
CA VAL A 19 4.10 -10.16 13.98
C VAL A 19 4.36 -11.57 13.49
N PRO A 20 4.56 -12.57 14.38
CA PRO A 20 4.80 -13.93 13.95
C PRO A 20 3.52 -14.56 13.36
N PRO A 21 3.63 -15.48 12.39
CA PRO A 21 2.46 -16.07 11.70
C PRO A 21 1.43 -16.69 12.66
N GLU A 22 1.88 -17.33 13.74
CA GLU A 22 1.04 -17.90 14.79
C GLU A 22 0.21 -16.87 15.57
N TYR A 23 0.60 -15.60 15.55
CA TYR A 23 -0.06 -14.50 16.24
C TYR A 23 -0.96 -13.66 15.32
N THR A 24 -1.06 -14.03 14.04
CA THR A 24 -1.83 -13.29 13.02
C THR A 24 -3.27 -13.03 13.45
N ASP A 25 -3.98 -14.05 13.96
CA ASP A 25 -5.39 -13.92 14.32
C ASP A 25 -5.57 -12.96 15.51
N GLU A 26 -4.70 -13.05 16.52
CA GLU A 26 -4.73 -12.19 17.70
C GLU A 26 -4.35 -10.75 17.35
N TYR A 27 -3.35 -10.55 16.49
CA TYR A 27 -3.00 -9.23 15.99
C TYR A 27 -4.16 -8.59 15.21
N CYS A 28 -4.74 -9.32 14.24
CA CYS A 28 -5.75 -8.80 13.31
C CYS A 28 -7.14 -8.63 13.93
N SER A 29 -7.43 -9.28 15.05
CA SER A 29 -8.69 -9.11 15.79
C SER A 29 -8.54 -8.34 17.10
N GLY A 30 -7.30 -8.01 17.47
CA GLY A 30 -6.95 -7.50 18.79
C GLY A 30 -6.61 -6.00 18.83
N PRO A 31 -6.12 -5.54 20.00
CA PRO A 31 -5.78 -4.15 20.21
C PRO A 31 -4.59 -3.69 19.37
N CYS A 32 -3.67 -4.58 19.01
CA CYS A 32 -2.49 -4.21 18.22
C CYS A 32 -2.85 -3.59 16.86
N LEU A 33 -3.76 -4.20 16.11
CA LEU A 33 -4.23 -3.62 14.84
C LEU A 33 -4.84 -2.23 15.04
N SER A 34 -5.73 -2.11 16.03
CA SER A 34 -6.42 -0.85 16.33
C SER A 34 -5.45 0.26 16.76
N GLU A 35 -4.52 -0.06 17.66
CA GLU A 35 -3.52 0.88 18.18
C GLU A 35 -2.50 1.26 17.09
N THR A 36 -2.09 0.33 16.24
CA THR A 36 -1.22 0.64 15.09
C THR A 36 -1.91 1.58 14.09
N HIS A 37 -3.19 1.38 13.78
CA HIS A 37 -3.93 2.34 12.94
C HIS A 37 -4.04 3.73 13.59
N LEU A 38 -4.21 3.80 14.91
CA LEU A 38 -4.20 5.08 15.63
C LEU A 38 -2.84 5.80 15.52
N VAL A 39 -1.72 5.06 15.62
CA VAL A 39 -0.37 5.62 15.42
C VAL A 39 -0.23 6.18 14.00
N LEU A 40 -0.55 5.38 12.98
CA LEU A 40 -0.43 5.78 11.58
C LEU A 40 -1.27 7.04 11.27
N ASN A 41 -2.51 7.08 11.76
CA ASN A 41 -3.39 8.24 11.58
C ASN A 41 -2.87 9.49 12.33
N CYS A 42 -2.28 9.31 13.51
CA CYS A 42 -1.67 10.41 14.26
C CYS A 42 -0.52 11.03 13.48
N ILE A 43 0.39 10.19 12.95
CA ILE A 43 1.55 10.65 12.18
C ILE A 43 1.09 11.35 10.90
N GLU A 44 0.17 10.75 10.13
CA GLU A 44 -0.33 11.32 8.86
C GLU A 44 -0.96 12.70 9.04
N ASN A 45 -1.68 12.92 10.15
CA ASN A 45 -2.33 14.20 10.44
C ASN A 45 -1.35 15.32 10.83
N ILE A 46 -0.17 14.98 11.34
CA ILE A 46 0.82 15.96 11.84
C ILE A 46 1.96 16.16 10.84
N MET A 47 2.41 15.07 10.20
CA MET A 47 3.57 15.02 9.31
C MET A 47 3.18 14.49 7.94
N LYS A 48 3.09 15.40 6.97
CA LYS A 48 2.91 15.01 5.56
C LYS A 48 4.16 14.30 5.04
N ASN A 49 3.95 13.25 4.24
CA ASN A 49 5.03 12.47 3.60
C ASN A 49 6.04 11.87 4.60
N PHE A 50 5.55 11.41 5.76
CA PHE A 50 6.39 10.69 6.71
C PHE A 50 6.90 9.37 6.10
N VAL A 51 8.17 9.05 6.40
CA VAL A 51 8.85 7.83 5.95
C VAL A 51 9.57 7.21 7.14
N PHE A 52 9.37 5.90 7.33
CA PHE A 52 10.03 5.09 8.36
C PHE A 52 11.50 4.82 8.02
N TYR A 53 12.28 4.29 8.96
CA TYR A 53 13.71 4.04 8.72
C TYR A 53 13.97 3.00 7.62
N ASN A 54 13.10 2.00 7.49
CA ASN A 54 13.11 1.02 6.40
C ASN A 54 12.58 1.57 5.05
N LYS A 55 12.39 2.89 4.93
CA LYS A 55 11.87 3.57 3.73
C LYS A 55 10.38 3.36 3.43
N ALA A 56 9.65 2.62 4.28
CA ALA A 56 8.22 2.52 4.15
C ALA A 56 7.52 3.86 4.41
N THR A 57 6.51 4.16 3.60
CA THR A 57 5.53 5.20 3.85
C THR A 57 4.43 4.67 4.77
N ILE A 58 3.56 5.57 5.26
CA ILE A 58 2.35 5.17 5.99
C ILE A 58 1.45 4.26 5.13
N HIS A 59 1.45 4.44 3.80
CA HIS A 59 0.65 3.63 2.89
C HIS A 59 1.15 2.18 2.85
N ASP A 60 2.45 2.00 2.69
CA ASP A 60 3.09 0.68 2.60
C ASP A 60 2.84 -0.15 3.87
N ILE A 61 2.90 0.48 5.05
CA ILE A 61 2.55 -0.19 6.31
C ILE A 61 1.07 -0.60 6.33
N ARG A 62 0.15 0.25 5.86
CA ARG A 62 -1.28 -0.09 5.81
C ARG A 62 -1.56 -1.22 4.84
N ASP A 63 -0.87 -1.25 3.70
CA ASP A 63 -1.07 -2.31 2.71
C ASP A 63 -0.49 -3.64 3.19
N THR A 64 0.67 -3.62 3.84
CA THR A 64 1.23 -4.79 4.52
C THR A 64 0.25 -5.34 5.56
N ILE A 65 -0.32 -4.47 6.42
CA ILE A 65 -1.35 -4.87 7.39
C ILE A 65 -2.58 -5.46 6.70
N LYS A 66 -3.02 -4.84 5.60
CA LYS A 66 -4.20 -5.29 4.85
C LYS A 66 -3.99 -6.66 4.23
N ALA A 67 -2.82 -6.92 3.64
CA ALA A 67 -2.44 -8.21 3.09
C ALA A 67 -2.34 -9.27 4.19
N GLY A 68 -1.57 -8.99 5.25
CA GLY A 68 -1.35 -9.87 6.39
C GLY A 68 -2.64 -10.21 7.16
N CYS A 69 -3.58 -9.27 7.28
CA CYS A 69 -4.87 -9.50 7.91
C CYS A 69 -5.99 -9.96 6.98
N SER A 70 -5.72 -10.11 5.68
CA SER A 70 -6.70 -10.60 4.72
C SER A 70 -7.04 -12.08 4.93
N TYR A 71 -8.06 -12.57 4.23
CA TYR A 71 -8.34 -14.02 4.09
C TYR A 71 -7.68 -14.62 2.82
N GLY A 72 -6.71 -13.90 2.24
CA GLY A 72 -6.01 -14.29 1.02
C GLY A 72 -4.76 -15.12 1.27
N PRO A 73 -4.00 -15.44 0.20
CA PRO A 73 -2.75 -16.20 0.30
C PRO A 73 -1.65 -15.47 1.09
N GLU A 74 -1.74 -14.15 1.22
CA GLU A 74 -0.79 -13.31 1.96
C GLU A 74 -1.14 -13.19 3.46
N ARG A 75 -2.16 -13.91 3.94
CA ARG A 75 -2.54 -13.89 5.36
C ARG A 75 -1.35 -14.32 6.23
N GLY A 76 -1.05 -13.51 7.24
CA GLY A 76 0.07 -13.70 8.15
C GLY A 76 1.43 -13.24 7.60
N ASN A 77 1.47 -12.70 6.37
CA ASN A 77 2.65 -12.03 5.87
C ASN A 77 2.62 -10.55 6.28
N PHE A 78 3.52 -10.19 7.20
CA PHE A 78 3.73 -8.82 7.67
C PHE A 78 5.11 -8.26 7.26
N ASP A 79 5.74 -8.87 6.25
CA ASP A 79 6.99 -8.37 5.70
C ASP A 79 6.73 -7.08 4.90
N VAL A 80 7.19 -5.96 5.46
CA VAL A 80 7.04 -4.64 4.87
C VAL A 80 7.95 -4.46 3.66
N GLU A 81 9.14 -5.08 3.66
CA GLU A 81 10.11 -4.91 2.57
C GLU A 81 9.61 -5.58 1.29
N GLU A 82 9.01 -6.76 1.39
CA GLU A 82 8.36 -7.45 0.26
C GLU A 82 7.28 -6.58 -0.40
N HIS A 83 6.52 -5.83 0.40
CA HIS A 83 5.46 -4.95 -0.10
C HIS A 83 6.00 -3.68 -0.79
N LEU A 84 7.20 -3.21 -0.42
CA LEU A 84 7.85 -2.08 -1.10
C LEU A 84 8.29 -2.43 -2.53
N GLU A 85 8.81 -3.64 -2.73
CA GLU A 85 9.28 -4.10 -4.04
C GLU A 85 8.13 -4.37 -5.03
N ALA A 86 6.96 -4.79 -4.52
CA ALA A 86 5.77 -5.00 -5.32
C ALA A 86 5.20 -3.69 -5.91
N GLU A 87 5.30 -2.58 -5.17
CA GLU A 87 4.87 -1.25 -5.62
C GLU A 87 5.80 -0.68 -6.69
N GLU A 88 7.13 -0.81 -6.53
CA GLU A 88 8.12 -0.30 -7.50
C GLU A 88 8.04 -1.04 -8.85
N SER A 89 7.82 -2.35 -8.82
CA SER A 89 7.61 -3.18 -10.03
C SER A 89 6.23 -2.98 -10.68
N GLY A 90 5.27 -2.36 -9.98
CA GLY A 90 3.92 -2.07 -10.45
C GLY A 90 3.76 -0.78 -11.27
N SER A 91 4.78 0.10 -11.30
CA SER A 91 4.72 1.44 -11.92
C SER A 91 4.93 1.45 -13.45
N ASN A 92 4.50 0.39 -14.15
CA ASN A 92 4.38 0.34 -15.61
C ASN A 92 3.00 -0.18 -16.04
N LYS A 93 1.90 0.29 -15.43
CA LYS A 93 0.62 0.25 -16.12
C LYS A 93 0.63 1.33 -17.21
N ALA A 94 1.13 0.93 -18.38
CA ALA A 94 1.04 1.67 -19.63
C ALA A 94 -0.38 2.22 -19.79
N GLY A 95 -0.52 3.53 -19.60
CA GLY A 95 -1.71 4.27 -19.98
C GLY A 95 -1.82 4.23 -21.49
N THR A 96 -2.48 3.20 -22.03
CA THR A 96 -2.93 3.16 -23.41
C THR A 96 -4.05 4.19 -23.55
N SER A 97 -3.67 5.45 -23.74
CA SER A 97 -4.57 6.51 -24.20
C SER A 97 -4.89 6.23 -25.67
N ILE A 98 -5.95 5.47 -25.92
CA ILE A 98 -6.49 5.30 -27.27
C ILE A 98 -7.07 6.65 -27.70
N LEU A 99 -6.28 7.40 -28.46
CA LEU A 99 -6.71 8.61 -29.14
C LEU A 99 -7.73 8.22 -30.22
N PHE A 100 -9.03 8.23 -29.89
CA PHE A 100 -10.09 8.07 -30.89
C PHE A 100 -10.21 9.36 -31.73
N GLY A 101 -9.29 9.54 -32.67
CA GLY A 101 -9.39 10.52 -33.74
C GLY A 101 -10.32 10.00 -34.84
N VAL A 102 -11.61 10.29 -34.75
CA VAL A 102 -12.53 10.14 -35.88
C VAL A 102 -12.88 11.54 -36.37
N GLY A 103 -11.96 12.11 -37.16
CA GLY A 103 -12.19 13.30 -37.97
C GLY A 103 -12.56 12.88 -39.39
N SER A 104 -13.74 13.33 -39.83
CA SER A 104 -14.48 12.89 -41.00
C SER A 104 -13.70 12.84 -42.33
N ILE A 105 -13.95 11.77 -43.08
CA ILE A 105 -13.59 11.58 -44.48
C ILE A 105 -14.36 12.62 -45.32
N ILE A 106 -13.66 13.53 -46.00
CA ILE A 106 -14.19 14.21 -47.19
C ILE A 106 -13.38 13.71 -48.39
N ILE A 107 -13.97 12.77 -49.13
CA ILE A 107 -13.52 12.40 -50.47
C ILE A 107 -14.01 13.51 -51.41
N GLY A 108 -13.10 14.37 -51.83
CA GLY A 108 -13.28 15.30 -52.95
C GLY A 108 -12.34 14.93 -54.08
N LEU A 109 -12.76 14.00 -54.94
CA LEU A 109 -12.11 13.68 -56.21
C LEU A 109 -12.59 14.69 -57.26
N THR A 110 -11.69 15.45 -57.89
CA THR A 110 -11.64 15.67 -59.37
C THR A 110 -10.44 16.55 -59.77
N PRO A 111 -9.91 16.38 -61.00
CA PRO A 111 -8.51 16.59 -61.36
C PRO A 111 -8.26 17.83 -62.24
N PHE A 112 -6.99 18.19 -62.48
CA PHE A 112 -6.37 18.60 -63.77
C PHE A 112 -5.10 19.44 -63.53
N LEU A 113 -3.92 18.89 -63.86
CA LEU A 113 -3.02 19.44 -64.87
C LEU A 113 -2.00 18.36 -65.32
#